data_AF-A0A6I9VZ26-F1
#
_entry.id   AF-A0A6I9VZ26-F1
#
_cell.length_a   1.000
_cell.length_b   1.000
_cell.length_c   1.000
_cell.angle_alpha   90.00
_cell.angle_beta   90.00
_cell.angle_gamma   90.00
#
_symmetry.space_group_name_H-M   'P 1'
#
loop_
_entity.id
_entity.type
_entity.pdbx_description
1 polymer ?
#
loop_
_entity_poly.entity_id
_entity_poly.type
_entity_poly.pdbx_seq_one_letter_code
_entity_poly.pdbx_strand_id
1 'polypeptide(L)'
;MAKTSTRKMSYPETLFSKNITQHEKNGGKCGECGDDYALPRPRPNENGGTYGTGVIVREYKAGSVIDVTVRLTAAHKGHFEFHLCPLKVEKELETDECFAKYPLPLADGSGYKYPISFNAKDYVISLVLPKGVTCKQCVIRWHYRTGNSWGVCEDGTKGMGCGPQETFRTCSDISIMN
;
A
#
# COMPACT_ATOMS: atom_id res chain seq x y z
N MET A 1 -20.96 0.00 -3.27
CA MET A 1 -20.73 -0.05 -4.73
C MET A 1 -19.87 1.16 -5.13
N ALA A 2 -18.63 0.93 -5.52
CA ALA A 2 -17.63 2.00 -5.72
C ALA A 2 -16.83 1.73 -6.99
N LYS A 3 -16.65 2.79 -7.79
CA LYS A 3 -16.22 2.77 -9.18
C LYS A 3 -15.26 3.98 -9.39
N THR A 4 -13.99 3.77 -9.78
CA THR A 4 -13.03 4.80 -10.24
C THR A 4 -12.24 4.40 -11.51
N SER A 5 -12.42 5.14 -12.62
CA SER A 5 -11.70 4.94 -13.88
C SER A 5 -10.21 5.28 -13.68
N THR A 6 -9.26 4.33 -13.76
CA THR A 6 -8.55 3.86 -14.97
C THR A 6 -8.27 2.35 -14.90
N ARG A 7 -9.35 1.56 -14.84
CA ARG A 7 -9.54 0.30 -14.10
C ARG A 7 -9.67 0.54 -12.60
N LYS A 8 -10.84 0.20 -12.12
CA LYS A 8 -11.34 0.42 -10.77
C LYS A 8 -10.60 -0.48 -9.82
N MET A 9 -9.88 0.11 -8.89
CA MET A 9 -9.52 -0.54 -7.64
C MET A 9 -10.80 -0.61 -6.77
N SER A 10 -11.81 -1.32 -7.26
CA SER A 10 -13.01 -1.66 -6.49
C SER A 10 -12.75 -3.03 -5.90
N TYR A 11 -12.48 -3.10 -4.60
CA TYR A 11 -12.27 -4.39 -3.97
C TYR A 11 -13.36 -4.73 -2.97
N PRO A 12 -13.78 -6.01 -2.96
CA PRO A 12 -14.68 -6.54 -1.95
C PRO A 12 -14.02 -6.49 -0.57
N GLU A 13 -14.81 -6.71 0.48
CA GLU A 13 -14.44 -6.73 1.90
C GLU A 13 -13.38 -7.81 2.30
N THR A 14 -12.55 -8.28 1.35
CA THR A 14 -11.60 -9.39 1.49
C THR A 14 -10.11 -9.03 1.37
N LEU A 15 -9.72 -7.78 1.06
CA LEU A 15 -8.32 -7.28 1.08
C LEU A 15 -7.86 -6.78 2.46
N PHE A 16 -8.32 -7.42 3.51
CA PHE A 16 -8.18 -6.93 4.88
C PHE A 16 -7.34 -7.93 5.64
N SER A 17 -6.17 -7.50 6.10
CA SER A 17 -5.61 -8.09 7.32
C SER A 17 -6.46 -7.59 8.49
N LYS A 18 -7.65 -8.20 8.64
CA LYS A 18 -8.60 -7.87 9.71
C LYS A 18 -7.84 -7.80 11.03
N ASN A 19 -8.07 -6.73 11.80
CA ASN A 19 -7.30 -6.43 13.01
C ASN A 19 -7.04 -7.67 13.91
N ILE A 20 -8.09 -8.46 14.19
CA ILE A 20 -8.00 -9.72 14.95
C ILE A 20 -7.05 -10.73 14.28
N THR A 21 -7.26 -11.06 13.01
CA THR A 21 -6.40 -12.02 12.29
C THR A 21 -4.96 -11.51 12.21
N GLN A 22 -4.76 -10.22 11.91
CA GLN A 22 -3.44 -9.62 11.81
C GLN A 22 -2.66 -9.75 13.13
N HIS A 23 -3.25 -9.30 14.23
CA HIS A 23 -2.51 -9.16 15.49
C HIS A 23 -2.57 -10.40 16.38
N GLU A 24 -3.71 -11.10 16.45
CA GLU A 24 -3.84 -12.28 17.31
C GLU A 24 -3.29 -13.55 16.66
N LYS A 25 -3.48 -13.73 15.35
CA LYS A 25 -3.07 -14.97 14.65
C LYS A 25 -1.73 -14.83 13.94
N ASN A 26 -1.49 -13.69 13.31
CA ASN A 26 -0.32 -13.48 12.45
C ASN A 26 0.80 -12.66 13.12
N GLY A 27 0.69 -12.36 14.41
CA GLY A 27 1.72 -11.61 15.16
C GLY A 27 1.99 -10.22 14.58
N GLY A 28 0.95 -9.54 14.13
CA GLY A 28 0.99 -8.21 13.51
C GLY A 28 1.30 -8.21 12.01
N LYS A 29 1.58 -9.38 11.41
CA LYS A 29 1.99 -9.48 10.01
C LYS A 29 0.79 -9.43 9.06
N CYS A 30 1.04 -8.85 7.89
CA CYS A 30 0.10 -8.65 6.79
C CYS A 30 0.81 -9.06 5.49
N GLY A 31 0.10 -9.68 4.54
CA GLY A 31 0.66 -9.98 3.23
C GLY A 31 1.13 -8.71 2.52
N GLU A 32 2.08 -8.85 1.60
CA GLU A 32 2.72 -7.73 0.92
C GLU A 32 1.70 -6.85 0.19
N CYS A 33 0.63 -7.47 -0.33
CA CYS A 33 -0.46 -6.83 -1.07
C CYS A 33 -1.82 -6.88 -0.36
N GLY A 34 -1.83 -7.07 0.97
CA GLY A 34 -3.04 -6.93 1.82
C GLY A 34 -3.73 -8.24 2.20
N ASP A 35 -3.31 -9.35 1.61
CA ASP A 35 -3.81 -10.69 1.93
C ASP A 35 -3.52 -11.11 3.37
N ASP A 36 -4.24 -12.13 3.84
CA ASP A 36 -3.93 -12.81 5.09
C ASP A 36 -2.51 -13.41 5.01
N TYR A 37 -1.65 -13.01 5.95
CA TYR A 37 -0.26 -13.45 6.00
C TYR A 37 -0.11 -14.98 6.09
N ALA A 38 -1.08 -15.69 6.65
CA ALA A 38 -1.05 -17.15 6.76
C ALA A 38 -1.20 -17.88 5.40
N LEU A 39 -1.70 -17.20 4.37
CA LEU A 39 -1.79 -17.79 3.03
C LEU A 39 -0.39 -18.00 2.43
N PRO A 40 -0.17 -19.09 1.68
CA PRO A 40 1.09 -19.32 0.97
C PRO A 40 1.29 -18.28 -0.14
N ARG A 41 2.55 -17.96 -0.43
CA ARG A 41 2.92 -17.07 -1.54
C ARG A 41 3.01 -17.84 -2.88
N PRO A 42 2.64 -17.25 -4.03
CA PRO A 42 2.00 -15.94 -4.15
C PRO A 42 0.56 -15.97 -3.62
N ARG A 43 0.25 -15.03 -2.73
CA ARG A 43 -1.12 -14.81 -2.25
C ARG A 43 -1.97 -14.22 -3.37
N PRO A 44 -3.31 -14.22 -3.27
CA PRO A 44 -4.17 -13.80 -4.37
C PRO A 44 -3.82 -12.45 -5.00
N ASN A 45 -3.34 -11.47 -4.23
CA ASN A 45 -3.04 -10.12 -4.72
C ASN A 45 -1.55 -9.84 -4.97
N GLU A 46 -0.71 -10.85 -4.74
CA GLU A 46 0.73 -10.77 -5.01
C GLU A 46 1.02 -11.11 -6.46
N ASN A 47 2.20 -10.72 -6.96
CA ASN A 47 2.59 -11.05 -8.34
C ASN A 47 2.59 -12.57 -8.58
N GLY A 48 1.89 -13.00 -9.64
CA GLY A 48 1.62 -14.41 -9.95
C GLY A 48 0.41 -15.01 -9.22
N GLY A 49 -0.26 -14.25 -8.36
CA GLY A 49 -1.53 -14.63 -7.72
C GLY A 49 -2.74 -14.50 -8.65
N THR A 50 -3.92 -14.87 -8.15
CA THR A 50 -5.18 -14.82 -8.92
C THR A 50 -5.49 -13.42 -9.48
N TYR A 51 -5.12 -12.37 -8.75
CA TYR A 51 -5.36 -10.97 -9.12
C TYR A 51 -4.08 -10.22 -9.52
N GLY A 52 -2.91 -10.62 -8.99
CA GLY A 52 -1.60 -10.09 -9.37
C GLY A 52 -1.10 -10.66 -10.69
N THR A 53 -1.77 -10.29 -11.78
CA THR A 53 -1.53 -10.84 -13.13
C THR A 53 -0.37 -10.19 -13.88
N GLY A 54 0.32 -9.20 -13.29
CA GLY A 54 1.42 -8.46 -13.91
C GLY A 54 0.99 -7.49 -15.01
N VAL A 55 -0.31 -7.22 -15.15
CA VAL A 55 -0.84 -6.28 -16.15
C VAL A 55 -0.44 -4.85 -15.78
N ILE A 56 0.44 -4.27 -16.59
CA ILE A 56 0.86 -2.87 -16.45
C ILE A 56 -0.32 -1.93 -16.66
N VAL A 57 -0.75 -1.25 -15.58
CA VAL A 57 -1.91 -0.34 -15.64
C VAL A 57 -1.53 1.08 -16.07
N ARG A 58 -0.25 1.44 -15.96
CA ARG A 58 0.26 2.75 -16.37
C ARG A 58 1.78 2.74 -16.55
N GLU A 59 2.24 3.57 -17.46
CA GLU A 59 3.66 3.88 -17.68
C GLU A 59 3.99 5.28 -17.17
N TYR A 60 5.15 5.42 -16.54
CA TYR A 60 5.65 6.69 -16.01
C TYR A 60 7.11 6.94 -16.41
N LYS A 61 7.53 8.20 -16.26
CA LYS A 61 8.94 8.58 -16.42
C LYS A 61 9.68 8.53 -15.08
N ALA A 62 10.89 8.02 -15.07
CA ALA A 62 11.75 8.02 -13.89
C ALA A 62 11.93 9.45 -13.34
N GLY A 63 11.86 9.61 -12.02
CA GLY A 63 11.96 10.93 -11.38
C GLY A 63 10.73 11.83 -11.52
N SER A 64 9.67 11.41 -12.22
CA SER A 64 8.45 12.23 -12.38
C SER A 64 7.60 12.28 -11.12
N VAL A 65 6.79 13.33 -11.02
CA VAL A 65 5.69 13.41 -10.05
C VAL A 65 4.47 12.71 -10.66
N ILE A 66 3.83 11.85 -9.86
CA ILE A 66 2.65 11.09 -10.27
C ILE A 66 1.50 11.33 -9.30
N ASP A 67 0.27 11.32 -9.81
CA ASP A 67 -0.93 11.34 -8.97
C ASP A 67 -1.47 9.92 -8.79
N VAL A 68 -1.59 9.51 -7.53
CA VAL A 68 -2.28 8.27 -7.13
C VAL A 68 -3.64 8.62 -6.54
N THR A 69 -4.64 7.76 -6.80
CA THR A 69 -5.98 7.92 -6.24
C THR A 69 -6.28 6.78 -5.27
N VAL A 70 -6.54 7.10 -4.01
CA VAL A 70 -7.00 6.15 -2.98
C VAL A 70 -8.46 6.44 -2.67
N ARG A 71 -9.30 5.42 -2.78
CA ARG A 71 -10.72 5.52 -2.43
C ARG A 71 -10.99 4.85 -1.10
N LEU A 72 -11.38 5.63 -0.10
CA LEU A 72 -11.83 5.09 1.19
C LEU A 72 -13.36 5.09 1.28
N THR A 73 -13.93 3.95 1.64
CA THR A 73 -15.35 3.82 2.00
C THR A 73 -15.59 4.11 3.48
N ALA A 74 -14.59 3.89 4.33
CA ALA A 74 -14.53 4.28 5.72
C ALA A 74 -13.11 4.78 6.02
N ALA A 75 -12.99 5.83 6.83
CA ALA A 75 -11.70 6.40 7.19
C ALA A 75 -11.48 6.26 8.71
N HIS A 76 -10.36 5.65 9.08
CA HIS A 76 -10.07 5.18 10.44
C HIS A 76 -8.87 5.92 11.06
N LYS A 77 -8.69 7.22 10.75
CA LYS A 77 -7.51 8.02 11.14
C LYS A 77 -6.18 7.40 10.67
N GLY A 78 -5.03 7.90 11.14
CA GLY A 78 -3.72 7.34 10.84
C GLY A 78 -3.12 7.99 9.60
N HIS A 79 -2.45 7.21 8.76
CA HIS A 79 -1.73 7.76 7.61
C HIS A 79 -1.51 6.74 6.50
N PHE A 80 -1.41 7.23 5.27
CA PHE A 80 -0.96 6.44 4.13
C PHE A 80 0.55 6.57 3.93
N GLU A 81 1.16 5.50 3.46
CA GLU A 81 2.53 5.45 2.98
C GLU A 81 2.54 4.75 1.61
N PHE A 82 3.45 5.14 0.75
CA PHE A 82 3.57 4.59 -0.60
C PHE A 82 4.99 4.11 -0.84
N HIS A 83 5.11 2.95 -1.46
CA HIS A 83 6.40 2.32 -1.72
C HIS A 83 6.42 1.75 -3.13
N LEU A 84 7.60 1.63 -3.69
CA LEU A 84 7.85 1.01 -4.99
C LEU A 84 8.66 -0.28 -4.78
N CYS A 85 8.39 -1.29 -5.59
CA CYS A 85 9.26 -2.44 -5.73
C CYS A 85 9.54 -2.68 -7.23
N PRO A 86 10.73 -2.34 -7.73
CA PRO A 86 11.12 -2.66 -9.10
C PRO A 86 11.49 -4.14 -9.21
N LEU A 87 10.62 -4.92 -9.85
CA LEU A 87 10.87 -6.34 -10.11
C LEU A 87 11.92 -6.50 -11.21
N LYS A 88 12.86 -7.42 -11.01
CA LYS A 88 13.96 -7.74 -11.93
C LYS A 88 13.52 -8.72 -13.01
N VAL A 89 12.60 -9.62 -12.67
CA VAL A 89 12.03 -10.62 -13.59
C VAL A 89 10.52 -10.73 -13.38
N GLU A 90 9.79 -11.10 -14.44
CA GLU A 90 8.31 -11.10 -14.49
C GLU A 90 7.64 -11.93 -13.39
N LYS A 91 8.30 -13.01 -12.93
CA LYS A 91 7.79 -13.89 -11.86
C LYS A 91 8.43 -13.66 -10.50
N GLU A 92 9.21 -12.59 -10.33
CA GLU A 92 9.75 -12.23 -9.02
C GLU A 92 8.61 -11.81 -8.10
N LEU A 93 8.64 -12.30 -6.86
CA LEU A 93 7.71 -11.88 -5.83
C LEU A 93 8.19 -10.56 -5.22
N GLU A 94 7.32 -9.57 -5.14
CA GLU A 94 7.55 -8.38 -4.34
C GLU A 94 7.70 -8.76 -2.85
N THR A 95 8.59 -8.09 -2.12
CA THR A 95 8.83 -8.37 -0.70
C THR A 95 8.78 -7.09 0.12
N ASP A 96 8.52 -7.20 1.42
CA ASP A 96 8.59 -6.05 2.34
C ASP A 96 9.98 -5.38 2.29
N GLU A 97 11.07 -6.14 2.11
CA GLU A 97 12.43 -5.61 1.96
C GLU A 97 12.63 -4.84 0.64
N CYS A 98 11.95 -5.25 -0.43
CA CYS A 98 11.99 -4.52 -1.70
C CYS A 98 11.29 -3.16 -1.55
N PHE A 99 10.08 -3.16 -0.98
CA PHE A 99 9.33 -1.93 -0.73
C PHE A 99 10.08 -0.97 0.20
N ALA A 100 10.71 -1.48 1.25
CA ALA A 100 11.47 -0.68 2.21
C ALA A 100 12.66 0.07 1.57
N LYS A 101 13.18 -0.40 0.43
CA LYS A 101 14.28 0.27 -0.30
C LYS A 101 13.83 1.49 -1.10
N TYR A 102 12.55 1.56 -1.47
CA TYR A 102 12.02 2.63 -2.32
C TYR A 102 10.73 3.23 -1.75
N PRO A 103 10.77 3.86 -0.57
CA PRO A 103 9.65 4.69 -0.11
C PRO A 103 9.47 5.88 -1.07
N LEU A 104 8.21 6.20 -1.39
CA LEU A 104 7.86 7.30 -2.28
C LEU A 104 7.48 8.53 -1.46
N PRO A 105 8.25 9.64 -1.53
CA PRO A 105 7.91 10.85 -0.81
C PRO A 105 6.74 11.58 -1.46
N LEU A 106 6.02 12.33 -0.63
CA LEU A 106 4.97 13.26 -1.05
C LEU A 106 5.60 14.42 -1.81
N ALA A 107 4.99 14.78 -2.95
CA ALA A 107 5.52 15.80 -3.84
C ALA A 107 5.52 17.22 -3.24
N ASP A 108 4.74 17.44 -2.18
CA ASP A 108 4.71 18.71 -1.42
C ASP A 108 5.87 18.87 -0.43
N GLY A 109 6.73 17.85 -0.30
CA GLY A 109 7.88 17.87 0.61
C GLY A 109 7.54 17.61 2.07
N SER A 110 6.29 17.26 2.41
CA SER A 110 5.87 16.98 3.79
C SER A 110 6.36 15.64 4.35
N GLY A 111 7.10 14.86 3.56
CA GLY A 111 7.71 13.59 3.96
C GLY A 111 7.08 12.40 3.25
N TYR A 112 6.84 11.31 4.00
CA TYR A 112 6.40 10.02 3.45
C TYR A 112 5.03 9.56 3.95
N LYS A 113 4.47 10.25 4.96
CA LYS A 113 3.24 9.87 5.63
C LYS A 113 2.15 10.88 5.32
N TYR A 114 1.19 10.48 4.50
CA TYR A 114 0.03 11.32 4.20
C TYR A 114 -1.03 11.16 5.30
N PRO A 115 -1.37 12.21 6.07
CA PRO A 115 -2.26 12.08 7.21
C PRO A 115 -3.72 11.85 6.80
N ILE A 116 -4.40 10.97 7.52
CA ILE A 116 -5.80 10.64 7.31
C ILE A 116 -6.64 10.99 8.54
N SER A 117 -7.72 11.71 8.29
CA SER A 117 -8.76 12.03 9.28
C SER A 117 -9.97 11.10 9.09
N PHE A 118 -11.08 11.34 9.80
CA PHE A 118 -12.29 10.50 9.70
C PHE A 118 -13.11 10.70 8.41
N ASN A 119 -12.62 11.48 7.45
CA ASN A 119 -13.37 11.81 6.25
C ASN A 119 -13.19 10.73 5.17
N ALA A 120 -14.17 9.86 4.97
CA ALA A 120 -14.18 8.94 3.85
C ALA A 120 -14.42 9.70 2.53
N LYS A 121 -13.49 9.57 1.59
CA LYS A 121 -13.54 10.20 0.26
C LYS A 121 -12.52 9.57 -0.68
N ASP A 122 -12.50 10.08 -1.90
CA ASP A 122 -11.40 9.85 -2.83
C ASP A 122 -10.27 10.86 -2.53
N TYR A 123 -9.07 10.33 -2.35
CA TYR A 123 -7.85 11.09 -2.08
C TYR A 123 -6.97 11.05 -3.32
N VAL A 124 -6.65 12.23 -3.87
CA VAL A 124 -5.63 12.37 -4.92
C VAL A 124 -4.35 12.85 -4.24
N ILE A 125 -3.27 12.08 -4.39
CA ILE A 125 -2.01 12.29 -3.67
C ILE A 125 -0.89 12.28 -4.70
N SER A 126 -0.09 13.34 -4.71
CA SER A 126 1.06 13.47 -5.60
C SER A 126 2.31 12.89 -4.95
N LEU A 127 2.99 11.98 -5.63
CA LEU A 127 4.18 11.26 -5.17
C LEU A 127 5.35 11.51 -6.13
N VAL A 128 6.58 11.46 -5.63
CA VAL A 128 7.78 11.55 -6.46
C VAL A 128 8.34 10.15 -6.71
N LEU A 129 8.44 9.74 -7.98
CA LEU A 129 9.13 8.51 -8.35
C LEU A 129 10.66 8.68 -8.19
N PRO A 130 11.38 7.62 -7.80
CA PRO A 130 12.83 7.70 -7.64
C PRO A 130 13.55 8.02 -8.96
N LYS A 131 14.55 8.89 -8.89
CA LYS A 131 15.42 9.20 -10.04
C LYS A 131 16.32 8.00 -10.35
N GLY A 132 16.48 7.69 -11.63
CA GLY A 132 17.37 6.61 -12.09
C GLY A 132 16.87 5.20 -11.85
N VAL A 133 15.63 5.03 -11.36
CA VAL A 133 14.98 3.71 -11.26
C VAL A 133 14.06 3.53 -12.46
N THR A 134 14.31 2.46 -13.22
CA THR A 134 13.49 2.02 -14.34
C THR A 134 13.13 0.55 -14.17
N CYS A 135 11.98 0.15 -14.69
CA CYS A 135 11.46 -1.20 -14.55
C CYS A 135 10.42 -1.50 -15.63
N LYS A 136 10.47 -2.70 -16.20
CA LYS A 136 9.40 -3.20 -17.08
C LYS A 136 8.12 -3.49 -16.29
N GLN A 137 8.29 -3.98 -15.06
CA GLN A 137 7.23 -4.18 -14.09
C GLN A 137 7.73 -3.71 -12.72
N CYS A 138 7.05 -2.71 -12.18
CA CYS A 138 7.20 -2.21 -10.83
C CYS A 138 5.88 -2.38 -10.11
N VAL A 139 5.95 -2.74 -8.83
CA VAL A 139 4.77 -2.76 -7.98
C VAL A 139 4.77 -1.49 -7.13
N ILE A 140 3.73 -0.66 -7.23
CA ILE A 140 3.45 0.37 -6.22
C ILE A 140 2.58 -0.25 -5.14
N ARG A 141 3.00 -0.11 -3.89
CA ARG A 141 2.19 -0.47 -2.73
C ARG A 141 1.68 0.76 -2.01
N TRP A 142 0.36 0.82 -1.86
CA TRP A 142 -0.28 1.65 -0.85
C TRP A 142 -0.31 0.88 0.48
N HIS A 143 0.09 1.54 1.56
CA HIS A 143 0.05 1.02 2.92
C HIS A 143 -0.71 2.01 3.80
N TYR A 144 -1.82 1.57 4.39
CA TYR A 144 -2.59 2.38 5.33
C TYR A 144 -2.52 1.76 6.71
N ARG A 145 -1.81 2.43 7.61
CA ARG A 145 -1.87 2.15 9.05
C ARG A 145 -2.93 3.06 9.66
N THR A 146 -3.99 2.45 10.17
CA THR A 146 -5.07 3.20 10.84
C THR A 146 -4.61 3.80 12.17
N GLY A 147 -5.48 4.60 12.78
CA GLY A 147 -5.17 5.31 14.03
C GLY A 147 -6.36 5.49 14.94
N ASN A 148 -7.39 4.66 14.82
CA ASN A 148 -8.62 4.75 15.62
C ASN A 148 -8.66 3.78 16.81
N SER A 149 -7.69 2.88 16.97
CA SER A 149 -7.59 2.01 18.14
C SER A 149 -6.77 2.66 19.26
N TRP A 150 -7.17 2.45 20.51
CA TRP A 150 -6.42 2.88 21.69
C TRP A 150 -5.38 1.82 22.07
N GLY A 151 -4.15 2.24 22.38
CA GLY A 151 -3.08 1.32 22.75
C GLY A 151 -1.96 1.97 23.54
N VAL A 152 -0.90 1.20 23.79
CA VAL A 152 0.32 1.65 24.47
C VAL A 152 1.32 2.17 23.42
N CYS A 153 1.82 3.39 23.61
CA CYS A 153 2.81 4.04 22.76
C CYS A 153 4.22 3.54 23.11
N GLU A 154 5.22 3.84 22.27
CA GLU A 154 6.60 3.38 22.47
C GLU A 154 7.23 3.91 23.78
N ASP A 155 6.82 5.10 24.22
CA ASP A 155 7.25 5.72 25.48
C ASP A 155 6.51 5.18 26.72
N GLY A 156 5.65 4.17 26.55
CA GLY A 156 4.85 3.57 27.61
C GLY A 156 3.57 4.34 27.96
N THR A 157 3.34 5.52 27.36
CA THR A 157 2.07 6.24 27.51
C THR A 157 0.94 5.51 26.78
N LYS A 158 -0.31 5.92 27.01
CA LYS A 158 -1.47 5.35 26.33
C LYS A 158 -2.19 6.41 25.52
N GLY A 159 -2.57 6.06 24.30
CA GLY A 159 -3.15 7.01 23.37
C GLY A 159 -3.85 6.36 22.18
N MET A 160 -4.63 7.19 21.49
CA MET A 160 -5.27 6.82 20.23
C MET A 160 -4.23 6.73 19.11
N GLY A 161 -4.26 5.64 18.33
CA GLY A 161 -3.29 5.36 17.26
C GLY A 161 -2.00 4.67 17.72
N CYS A 162 -1.83 4.48 19.03
CA CYS A 162 -0.71 3.77 19.62
C CYS A 162 -0.91 2.25 19.62
N GLY A 163 0.21 1.52 19.68
CA GLY A 163 0.20 0.06 19.67
C GLY A 163 -0.26 -0.54 18.35
N PRO A 164 -0.75 -1.79 18.37
CA PRO A 164 -1.36 -2.45 17.22
C PRO A 164 -2.49 -1.64 16.59
N GLN A 165 -2.44 -1.46 15.28
CA GLN A 165 -3.49 -0.81 14.50
C GLN A 165 -3.83 -1.69 13.29
N GLU A 166 -5.07 -1.61 12.82
CA GLU A 166 -5.46 -2.29 11.59
C GLU A 166 -4.68 -1.72 10.42
N THR A 167 -4.24 -2.61 9.54
CA THR A 167 -3.45 -2.27 8.36
C THR A 167 -4.14 -2.71 7.08
N PHE A 168 -4.10 -1.86 6.08
CA PHE A 168 -4.56 -2.15 4.72
C PHE A 168 -3.39 -2.00 3.77
N ARG A 169 -3.27 -2.91 2.81
CA ARG A 169 -2.27 -2.82 1.75
C ARG A 169 -2.93 -3.15 0.42
N THR A 170 -2.44 -2.53 -0.64
CA THR A 170 -2.79 -2.90 -2.02
C THR A 170 -1.60 -2.70 -2.93
N CYS A 171 -1.54 -3.48 -4.01
CA CYS A 171 -0.48 -3.43 -5.00
C CYS A 171 -1.01 -3.03 -6.39
N SER A 172 -0.18 -2.39 -7.19
CA SER A 172 -0.49 -2.05 -8.59
C SER A 172 0.75 -2.13 -9.46
N ASP A 173 0.65 -2.86 -10.57
CA ASP A 173 1.73 -3.04 -11.54
C ASP A 173 1.82 -1.87 -12.52
N ILE A 174 2.98 -1.23 -12.59
CA ILE A 174 3.28 -0.09 -13.48
C ILE A 174 4.62 -0.31 -14.19
N SER A 175 4.90 0.46 -15.24
CA SER A 175 6.25 0.53 -15.84
C SER A 175 6.86 1.90 -15.60
N ILE A 176 8.19 1.95 -15.46
CA ILE A 176 8.94 3.20 -15.35
C ILE A 176 10.07 3.20 -16.37
N MET A 177 10.05 4.22 -17.24
CA MET A 177 10.96 4.40 -18.36
C MET A 177 11.77 5.70 -18.20
N ASN A 178 12.84 5.87 -18.97
CA ASN A 178 13.69 7.07 -18.94
C ASN A 178 13.07 8.29 -19.61
#